data_AF-A0A1C5G7I1-F1
#
_entry.id   AF-A0A1C5G7I1-F1
#
_cell.length_a   1.000
_cell.length_b   1.000
_cell.length_c   1.000
_cell.angle_alpha   90.00
_cell.angle_beta   90.00
_cell.angle_gamma   90.00
#
_symmetry.space_group_name_H-M   'P 1'
#
loop_
_entity.id
_entity.type
_entity.pdbx_description
1 polymer ?
#
loop_
_entity_poly.entity_id
_entity_poly.type
_entity_poly.pdbx_seq_one_letter_code
_entity_poly.pdbx_strand_id
1 'polypeptide(L)'
;MTRPPLLDLLTERETAAGITAERLREQIATLTDQLTTAETELAELAITRKTLLSLTGHADPAAPTDATVASPAYQQILAVFHSATAPMRAKDICHALGTDTTTKDTENLRAKLKRLVARQILTEPEAGLFTLASPPPAA
;
A
#
# COMPACT_ATOMS: atom_id res chain seq x y z
N MET A 1 13.26 -47.17 -44.34
CA MET A 1 13.28 -45.78 -43.85
C MET A 1 14.63 -45.51 -43.23
N THR A 2 15.45 -44.67 -43.85
CA THR A 2 16.79 -44.32 -43.37
C THR A 2 16.66 -43.29 -42.25
N ARG A 3 17.13 -43.62 -41.05
CA ARG A 3 17.14 -42.71 -39.90
C ARG A 3 18.15 -41.59 -40.17
N PRO A 4 17.80 -40.30 -40.01
CA PRO A 4 18.74 -39.21 -40.21
C PRO A 4 19.90 -39.30 -39.20
N PRO A 5 21.11 -38.89 -39.59
CA PRO A 5 22.25 -38.87 -38.69
C PRO A 5 21.99 -37.89 -37.54
N LEU A 6 22.55 -38.17 -36.36
CA LEU A 6 22.31 -37.39 -35.14
C LEU A 6 22.67 -35.90 -35.27
N LEU A 7 23.64 -35.57 -36.12
CA LEU A 7 24.05 -34.19 -36.37
C LEU A 7 22.95 -33.38 -37.04
N ASP A 8 22.23 -33.95 -38.00
CA ASP A 8 21.12 -33.26 -38.69
C ASP A 8 19.99 -32.93 -37.69
N LEU A 9 19.65 -33.88 -36.82
CA LEU A 9 18.66 -33.66 -35.75
C LEU A 9 19.11 -32.59 -34.74
N LEU A 10 20.41 -32.50 -34.48
CA LEU A 10 20.97 -31.46 -33.62
C LEU A 10 20.86 -30.08 -34.30
N THR A 11 21.22 -29.97 -35.58
CA THR A 11 21.09 -28.74 -36.36
C THR A 11 19.64 -28.27 -36.46
N GLU A 12 18.68 -29.19 -36.65
CA GLU A 12 17.25 -28.88 -36.61
C GLU A 12 16.81 -28.33 -35.24
N ARG A 13 17.36 -28.87 -34.15
CA ARG A 13 17.08 -28.37 -32.80
C ARG A 13 17.71 -27.01 -32.53
N GLU A 14 18.94 -26.79 -32.98
CA GLU A 14 19.64 -25.51 -32.86
C GLU A 14 18.92 -24.41 -33.64
N THR A 15 18.48 -24.70 -34.86
CA THR A 15 17.72 -23.74 -35.67
C THR A 15 16.36 -23.40 -35.04
N ALA A 16 15.61 -24.40 -34.56
CA ALA A 16 14.35 -24.16 -33.85
C ALA A 16 14.55 -23.35 -32.55
N ALA A 17 15.61 -23.65 -31.80
CA ALA A 17 15.97 -22.89 -30.60
C ALA A 17 16.37 -21.45 -30.95
N GLY A 18 17.12 -21.24 -32.04
CA GLY A 18 17.51 -19.92 -32.54
C GLY A 18 16.32 -19.06 -32.93
N ILE A 19 15.36 -19.61 -33.68
CA ILE A 19 14.10 -18.92 -34.04
C ILE A 19 13.31 -18.55 -32.79
N THR A 20 13.23 -19.48 -31.84
CA THR A 20 12.54 -19.22 -30.56
C THR A 20 13.20 -18.10 -29.77
N ALA A 21 14.54 -18.09 -29.71
CA ALA A 21 15.29 -17.04 -29.03
C ALA A 21 15.08 -15.68 -29.69
N GLU A 22 15.08 -15.61 -31.02
CA GLU A 22 14.89 -14.34 -31.74
C GLU A 22 13.49 -13.78 -31.52
N ARG A 23 12.46 -14.61 -31.65
CA ARG A 23 11.08 -14.23 -31.32
C ARG A 23 10.95 -13.71 -29.88
N LEU A 24 11.62 -14.34 -28.92
CA LEU A 24 11.61 -13.88 -27.53
C LEU A 24 12.33 -12.54 -27.37
N ARG A 25 13.43 -12.29 -28.08
CA ARG A 25 14.12 -10.98 -28.07
C ARG A 25 13.24 -9.87 -28.64
N GLU A 26 12.55 -10.12 -29.75
CA GLU A 26 11.59 -9.18 -30.33
C GLU A 26 10.44 -8.88 -29.36
N GLN A 27 9.92 -9.91 -28.69
CA GLN A 27 8.90 -9.74 -27.64
C GLN A 27 9.41 -8.91 -26.47
N ILE A 28 10.64 -9.16 -26.00
CA ILE A 28 11.26 -8.38 -24.92
C ILE A 28 11.42 -6.92 -25.35
N ALA A 29 11.89 -6.65 -26.57
CA ALA A 29 12.01 -5.29 -27.08
C ALA A 29 10.65 -4.58 -27.10
N THR A 30 9.62 -5.24 -27.63
CA THR A 30 8.25 -4.70 -27.67
C THR A 30 7.71 -4.41 -26.26
N LEU A 31 7.88 -5.34 -25.33
CA LEU A 31 7.44 -5.15 -23.94
C LEU A 31 8.21 -4.05 -23.22
N THR A 32 9.50 -3.87 -23.55
CA THR A 32 10.33 -2.79 -22.99
C THR A 32 9.83 -1.43 -23.48
N ASP A 33 9.49 -1.30 -24.76
CA ASP A 33 8.91 -0.07 -25.31
C ASP A 33 7.52 0.23 -24.70
N GLN A 34 6.69 -0.81 -24.52
CA GLN A 34 5.40 -0.66 -23.84
C GLN A 34 5.57 -0.23 -22.37
N LEU A 35 6.53 -0.82 -21.65
CA LEU A 35 6.81 -0.48 -20.26
C LEU A 35 7.29 0.96 -20.12
N THR A 36 8.25 1.39 -20.94
CA THR A 36 8.76 2.77 -20.92
C THR A 36 7.66 3.79 -21.23
N THR A 37 6.75 3.47 -22.15
CA THR A 37 5.57 4.30 -22.44
C THR A 37 4.68 4.42 -21.20
N ALA A 38 4.32 3.30 -20.58
CA ALA A 38 3.47 3.29 -19.38
C ALA A 38 4.12 4.00 -18.18
N GLU A 39 5.43 3.84 -17.99
CA GLU A 39 6.19 4.55 -16.94
C GLU A 39 6.19 6.06 -17.17
N THR A 40 6.31 6.48 -18.43
CA THR A 40 6.22 7.90 -18.81
C THR A 40 4.84 8.46 -18.49
N GLU A 41 3.77 7.78 -18.91
CA GLU A 41 2.40 8.16 -18.59
C GLU A 41 2.15 8.26 -17.08
N LEU A 42 2.67 7.29 -16.30
CA LEU A 42 2.57 7.32 -14.83
C LEU A 42 3.30 8.52 -14.23
N ALA A 43 4.50 8.85 -14.74
CA ALA A 43 5.25 10.01 -14.29
C ALA A 43 4.49 11.31 -14.58
N GLU A 44 3.91 11.45 -15.77
CA GLU A 44 3.09 12.60 -16.17
C GLU A 44 1.84 12.74 -15.30
N LEU A 45 1.15 11.63 -15.01
CA LEU A 45 -0.02 11.62 -14.13
C LEU A 45 0.35 11.99 -12.69
N ALA A 46 1.52 11.55 -12.19
CA ALA A 46 2.00 11.91 -10.86
C ALA A 46 2.28 13.43 -10.76
N ILE A 47 2.90 14.02 -11.79
CA ILE A 47 3.13 15.47 -11.89
C ILE A 47 1.79 16.21 -11.94
N THR A 48 0.85 15.74 -12.76
CA THR A 48 -0.50 16.31 -12.86
C THR A 48 -1.23 16.27 -11.52
N ARG A 49 -1.19 15.14 -10.82
CA ARG A 49 -1.78 14.99 -9.47
C ARG A 49 -1.16 15.98 -8.49
N LYS A 50 0.17 16.08 -8.44
CA LYS A 50 0.87 17.05 -7.57
C LYS A 50 0.44 18.49 -7.87
N THR A 51 0.30 18.83 -9.15
CA THR A 51 -0.14 20.16 -9.60
C THR A 51 -1.58 20.43 -9.16
N LEU A 52 -2.51 19.49 -9.38
CA LEU A 52 -3.91 19.63 -8.94
C LEU A 52 -4.03 19.73 -7.41
N LEU A 53 -3.26 18.95 -6.65
CA LEU A 53 -3.20 19.04 -5.19
C LEU A 53 -2.71 20.42 -4.72
N SER A 54 -1.68 20.96 -5.39
CA SER A 54 -1.17 22.31 -5.11
C SER A 54 -2.22 23.39 -5.40
N LEU A 55 -2.98 23.26 -6.50
CA LEU A 55 -4.03 24.21 -6.88
C LEU A 55 -5.28 24.13 -5.99
N THR A 56 -5.62 22.93 -5.50
CA THR A 56 -6.80 22.69 -4.64
C THR A 56 -6.53 22.91 -3.15
N GLY A 57 -5.31 23.34 -2.78
CA GLY A 57 -4.92 23.60 -1.40
C GLY A 57 -4.84 22.35 -0.51
N HIS A 58 -4.99 21.15 -1.08
CA HIS A 58 -4.79 19.88 -0.39
C HIS A 58 -3.35 19.43 -0.61
N ALA A 59 -2.45 19.90 0.26
CA ALA A 59 -1.08 19.40 0.28
C ALA A 59 -1.07 17.90 0.65
N ASP A 60 -0.69 17.07 -0.33
CA ASP A 60 -0.11 15.72 -0.26
C ASP A 60 -0.79 14.65 0.63
N PRO A 61 -1.34 13.55 0.07
CA PRO A 61 -1.85 12.41 0.86
C PRO A 61 -0.75 11.63 1.61
N ALA A 62 0.54 11.92 1.38
CA ALA A 62 1.66 11.32 2.13
C ALA A 62 2.14 12.18 3.32
N ALA A 63 1.64 13.40 3.48
CA ALA A 63 1.89 14.21 4.67
C ALA A 63 0.69 14.09 5.61
N PRO A 64 0.86 13.74 6.90
CA PRO A 64 -0.23 13.86 7.86
C PRO A 64 -0.60 15.34 7.94
N THR A 65 -1.72 15.72 7.30
CA THR A 65 -2.28 17.08 7.23
C THR A 65 -2.77 17.59 8.59
N ASP A 66 -2.50 16.82 9.64
CA ASP A 66 -2.83 17.11 11.00
C ASP A 66 -1.62 16.82 11.90
N ALA A 67 -1.04 17.89 12.46
CA ALA A 67 0.11 17.82 13.37
C ALA A 67 -0.11 16.85 14.56
N THR A 68 -1.37 16.52 14.82
CA THR A 68 -1.80 15.57 15.85
C THR A 68 -1.57 14.11 15.44
N VAL A 69 -1.74 13.74 14.18
CA VAL A 69 -1.45 12.39 13.62
C VAL A 69 0.05 12.21 13.33
N ALA A 70 0.75 13.31 13.09
CA ALA A 70 2.20 13.33 12.89
C ALA A 70 3.00 12.99 14.16
N SER A 71 2.39 13.10 15.34
CA SER A 71 3.06 12.80 16.60
C SER A 71 3.33 11.29 16.74
N PRO A 72 4.55 10.88 17.16
CA PRO A 72 4.92 9.46 17.27
C PRO A 72 3.94 8.61 18.09
N ALA A 73 3.35 9.20 19.13
CA ALA A 73 2.38 8.52 19.98
C ALA A 73 1.09 8.15 19.23
N TYR A 74 0.65 8.97 18.27
CA TYR A 74 -0.54 8.67 17.47
C TYR A 74 -0.21 7.69 16.35
N GLN A 75 0.99 7.75 15.77
CA GLN A 75 1.44 6.76 14.79
C GLN A 75 1.52 5.34 15.38
N GLN A 76 2.02 5.21 16.61
CA GLN A 76 2.04 3.92 17.33
C GLN A 76 0.63 3.36 17.53
N ILE A 77 -0.33 4.19 17.94
CA ILE A 77 -1.73 3.80 18.08
C ILE A 77 -2.31 3.33 16.74
N LEU A 78 -2.05 4.07 15.66
CA LEU A 78 -2.52 3.70 14.32
C LEU A 78 -1.89 2.39 13.83
N ALA A 79 -0.61 2.14 14.09
CA ALA A 79 0.05 0.89 13.71
C ALA A 79 -0.60 -0.35 14.38
N VAL A 80 -1.03 -0.22 15.65
CA VAL A 80 -1.81 -1.27 16.33
C VAL A 80 -3.12 -1.53 15.59
N PHE A 81 -3.84 -0.48 15.18
CA PHE A 81 -5.09 -0.66 14.44
C PHE A 81 -4.91 -1.23 13.03
N HIS A 82 -3.81 -0.93 12.34
CA HIS A 82 -3.53 -1.50 11.02
C HIS A 82 -3.19 -3.00 11.08
N SER A 83 -2.75 -3.50 12.23
CA SER A 83 -2.50 -4.92 12.46
C SER A 83 -3.68 -5.65 13.10
N ALA A 84 -4.68 -4.92 13.59
CA ALA A 84 -5.88 -5.47 14.21
C ALA A 84 -6.95 -5.77 13.16
N THR A 85 -7.58 -6.94 13.27
CA THR A 85 -8.68 -7.38 12.38
C THR A 85 -10.07 -7.12 12.99
N ALA A 86 -10.14 -6.61 14.21
CA ALA A 86 -11.37 -6.36 14.95
C ALA A 86 -11.30 -5.04 15.74
N PRO A 87 -12.46 -4.42 16.07
CA PRO A 87 -12.51 -3.24 16.94
C PRO A 87 -11.88 -3.51 18.31
N MET A 88 -11.13 -2.55 18.84
CA MET A 88 -10.37 -2.69 20.09
C MET A 88 -10.83 -1.72 21.17
N ARG A 89 -10.80 -2.13 22.43
CA ARG A 89 -10.99 -1.23 23.59
C ARG A 89 -9.67 -0.50 23.90
N ALA A 90 -9.76 0.65 24.56
CA ALA A 90 -8.57 1.39 25.01
C ALA A 90 -7.60 0.53 25.85
N LYS A 91 -8.14 -0.39 26.67
CA LYS A 91 -7.33 -1.29 27.51
C LYS A 91 -6.51 -2.28 26.68
N ASP A 92 -7.07 -2.79 25.59
CA ASP A 92 -6.39 -3.75 24.70
C ASP A 92 -5.23 -3.05 23.96
N ILE A 93 -5.42 -1.78 23.61
CA ILE A 93 -4.40 -0.94 22.97
C ILE A 93 -3.28 -0.60 23.96
N CYS A 94 -3.59 -0.30 25.23
CA CYS A 94 -2.56 -0.14 26.27
C CYS A 94 -1.70 -1.40 26.41
N HIS A 95 -2.33 -2.59 26.38
CA HIS A 95 -1.60 -3.86 26.40
C HIS A 95 -0.73 -4.06 25.15
N ALA A 96 -1.26 -3.77 23.95
CA ALA A 96 -0.53 -3.90 22.69
C ALA A 96 0.67 -2.93 22.58
N LEU A 97 0.56 -1.73 23.18
CA LEU A 97 1.62 -0.72 23.21
C LEU A 97 2.66 -0.95 24.31
N GLY A 98 2.48 -1.96 25.18
CA GLY A 98 3.39 -2.23 26.29
C GLY A 98 3.42 -1.14 27.36
N THR A 99 2.38 -0.30 27.42
CA THR A 99 2.24 0.74 28.45
C THR A 99 1.59 0.16 29.70
N ASP A 100 2.04 0.61 30.88
CA ASP A 100 1.44 0.20 32.16
C ASP A 100 -0.08 0.43 32.12
N THR A 101 -0.86 -0.60 32.45
CA THR A 101 -2.33 -0.55 32.41
C THR A 101 -2.91 0.15 33.64
N THR A 102 -2.30 1.27 34.03
CA THR A 102 -2.83 2.11 35.10
C THR A 102 -4.08 2.84 34.60
N THR A 103 -5.00 3.16 35.51
CA THR A 103 -6.23 3.90 35.19
C THR A 103 -5.93 5.24 34.51
N LYS A 104 -4.85 5.92 34.91
CA LYS A 104 -4.38 7.17 34.32
C LYS A 104 -3.96 7.02 32.86
N ASP A 105 -3.22 5.96 32.53
CA ASP A 105 -2.72 5.74 31.16
C ASP A 105 -3.84 5.31 30.23
N THR A 106 -4.79 4.50 30.72
CA THR A 106 -5.99 4.14 29.95
C THR A 106 -6.88 5.35 29.64
N GLU A 107 -7.01 6.30 30.57
CA GLU A 107 -7.81 7.51 30.35
C GLU A 107 -7.11 8.49 29.41
N ASN A 108 -5.79 8.66 29.56
CA ASN A 108 -4.98 9.43 28.61
C ASN A 108 -5.06 8.86 27.20
N LEU A 109 -5.03 7.53 27.05
CA LEU A 109 -5.20 6.86 25.77
C LEU A 109 -6.62 7.04 25.24
N ARG A 110 -7.65 6.91 26.09
CA ARG A 110 -9.05 7.15 25.71
C ARG A 110 -9.26 8.56 25.15
N ALA A 111 -8.66 9.58 25.77
CA ALA A 111 -8.70 10.95 25.28
C ALA A 111 -8.05 11.08 23.89
N LYS A 112 -6.92 10.40 23.64
CA LYS A 112 -6.27 10.37 22.31
C LYS A 112 -7.13 9.67 21.27
N LEU A 113 -7.76 8.56 21.62
CA LEU A 113 -8.68 7.83 20.72
C LEU A 113 -9.90 8.67 20.37
N LYS A 114 -10.52 9.33 21.36
CA LYS A 114 -11.63 10.27 21.12
C LYS A 114 -11.23 11.43 20.21
N ARG A 115 -10.00 11.93 20.31
CA ARG A 115 -9.47 12.95 19.37
C ARG A 115 -9.32 12.41 17.95
N LEU A 116 -8.90 11.16 17.77
CA LEU A 116 -8.85 10.52 16.45
C LEU A 116 -10.26 10.27 15.87
N VAL A 117 -11.25 9.97 16.72
CA VAL A 117 -12.66 9.84 16.32
C VAL A 117 -13.25 11.18 15.88
N ALA A 118 -13.00 12.26 16.62
CA ALA A 118 -13.44 13.61 16.25
C ALA A 118 -12.90 14.06 14.87
N ARG A 119 -11.78 13.46 14.44
CA ARG A 119 -11.12 13.71 13.15
C ARG A 119 -11.49 12.69 12.07
N GLN A 120 -12.43 11.78 12.36
CA GLN A 120 -12.90 10.74 11.44
C GLN A 120 -11.81 9.76 10.97
N ILE A 121 -10.70 9.65 11.71
CA ILE A 121 -9.63 8.68 11.43
C ILE A 121 -9.98 7.32 12.04
N LEU A 122 -10.56 7.36 13.24
CA LEU A 122 -11.17 6.20 13.90
C LEU A 122 -12.69 6.40 13.95
N THR A 123 -13.42 5.31 14.07
CA THR A 123 -14.85 5.30 14.39
C THR A 123 -15.07 4.60 15.72
N GLU A 124 -16.12 5.01 16.43
CA GLU A 124 -16.57 4.39 17.67
C GLU A 124 -17.95 3.76 17.44
N PRO A 125 -17.99 2.52 16.91
CA PRO A 125 -19.26 1.85 16.62
C PRO A 125 -20.09 1.59 17.88
N GLU A 126 -19.44 1.34 19.00
CA GLU A 126 -20.07 1.23 20.32
C GLU A 126 -19.27 2.02 21.35
N ALA A 127 -19.93 2.47 22.42
CA ALA A 127 -19.30 3.25 23.48
C ALA A 127 -18.04 2.55 24.00
N GLY A 128 -16.86 3.10 23.68
CA GLY A 128 -15.55 2.61 24.05
C GLY A 128 -14.94 1.50 23.19
N LEU A 129 -15.54 1.11 22.06
CA LEU A 129 -14.89 0.31 21.01
C LEU A 129 -14.41 1.24 19.91
N PHE A 130 -13.18 1.06 19.45
CA PHE A 130 -12.61 1.89 18.39
C PHE A 130 -12.15 1.01 17.23
N THR A 131 -12.31 1.48 16.00
CA THR A 131 -11.81 0.81 14.79
C THR A 131 -11.38 1.86 13.76
N LEU A 132 -10.58 1.47 12.77
CA LEU A 132 -10.25 2.35 11.63
C LEU A 132 -11.55 2.75 10.92
N ALA A 133 -11.64 4.02 10.54
CA ALA A 133 -12.71 4.47 9.67
C ALA A 133 -12.57 3.72 8.34
N SER A 134 -13.53 2.84 8.02
CA SER A 134 -13.60 2.23 6.69
C SER A 134 -13.81 3.36 5.69
N PRO A 135 -13.11 3.36 4.54
CA PRO A 135 -13.51 4.23 3.45
C PRO A 135 -14.99 3.96 3.13
N PRO A 136 -15.80 5.00 2.84
CA PRO A 136 -17.19 4.80 2.49
C PRO A 136 -17.27 3.84 1.29
N PRO A 137 -18.20 2.87 1.26
CA PRO A 137 -18.39 2.05 0.08
C PRO A 137 -18.74 3.00 -1.07
N ALA A 138 -17.92 2.98 -2.12
CA ALA A 138 -18.18 3.71 -3.35
C ALA A 138 -19.58 3.32 -3.84
N ALA A 139 -20.50 4.28 -3.82
CA ALA A 139 -21.85 4.17 -4.36
C ALA A 139 -21.85 4.54 -5.85
#